data_AF-A0A529ZV18-F1
#
_entry.id   AF-A0A529ZV18-F1
#
_cell.length_a   1.000
_cell.length_b   1.000
_cell.length_c   1.000
_cell.angle_alpha   90.00
_cell.angle_beta   90.00
_cell.angle_gamma   90.00
#
_symmetry.space_group_name_H-M   'P 1'
#
loop_
_entity.id
_entity.type
_entity.pdbx_description
1 polymer ?
#
loop_
_entity_poly.entity_id
_entity_poly.type
_entity_poly.pdbx_seq_one_letter_code
_entity_poly.pdbx_strand_id
1 'polypeptide(L)'
;MTSIGSPELSKMFDAIAAAIAADKDRLCQLDGIIGDADHGIAMELGFNAARDAVAGLNLTATDPTALLNTAAKSFLNAVGASSGPLYATAFMRGGAAVKG
;
A
#
# COMPACT_ATOMS: atom_id res chain seq x y z
N MET A 1 -11.38 -14.34 19.64
CA MET A 1 -10.06 -13.93 19.14
C MET A 1 -10.26 -13.49 17.70
N THR A 2 -10.09 -12.21 17.39
CA THR A 2 -10.30 -11.70 16.02
C THR A 2 -9.07 -12.09 15.20
N SER A 3 -9.25 -12.87 14.14
CA SER A 3 -8.18 -13.20 13.20
C SER A 3 -8.06 -12.11 12.14
N ILE A 4 -6.86 -11.86 11.64
CA ILE A 4 -6.60 -10.97 10.50
C ILE A 4 -6.14 -11.85 9.35
N GLY A 5 -7.01 -12.05 8.36
CA GLY A 5 -6.71 -12.77 7.13
C GLY A 5 -6.70 -11.86 5.91
N SER A 6 -6.64 -12.47 4.72
CA SER A 6 -6.66 -11.74 3.45
C SER A 6 -7.86 -10.81 3.27
N PRO A 7 -9.09 -11.15 3.71
CA PRO A 7 -10.22 -10.22 3.66
C PRO A 7 -10.02 -8.95 4.49
N GLU A 8 -9.48 -9.07 5.70
CA GLU A 8 -9.18 -7.92 6.56
C GLU A 8 -8.05 -7.07 5.99
N LEU A 9 -7.01 -7.70 5.42
CA LEU A 9 -5.92 -7.00 4.75
C LEU A 9 -6.38 -6.26 3.49
N SER A 10 -7.29 -6.83 2.70
CA SER A 10 -7.90 -6.13 1.55
C SER A 10 -8.61 -4.86 2.00
N LYS A 11 -9.44 -4.94 3.05
CA LYS A 11 -10.12 -3.77 3.63
C LYS A 11 -9.15 -2.74 4.19
N MET A 12 -8.01 -3.18 4.73
CA MET A 12 -6.95 -2.27 5.16
C MET A 12 -6.39 -1.47 3.98
N PHE A 13 -6.14 -2.08 2.82
CA PHE A 13 -5.69 -1.35 1.64
C PHE A 13 -6.74 -0.37 1.11
N ASP A 14 -8.03 -0.73 1.14
CA ASP A 14 -9.12 0.21 0.82
C ASP A 14 -9.11 1.43 1.75
N ALA A 15 -9.00 1.19 3.06
CA ALA A 15 -8.98 2.26 4.07
C ALA A 15 -7.76 3.16 3.93
N ILE A 16 -6.58 2.59 3.66
CA ILE A 16 -5.36 3.37 3.45
C ILE A 16 -5.47 4.22 2.19
N ALA A 17 -5.93 3.65 1.07
CA ALA A 17 -6.10 4.41 -0.17
C ALA A 17 -7.07 5.59 0.02
N ALA A 18 -8.19 5.37 0.72
CA ALA A 18 -9.15 6.43 1.05
C ALA A 18 -8.54 7.52 1.95
N ALA A 19 -7.79 7.14 2.99
CA ALA A 19 -7.14 8.08 3.89
C ALA A 19 -6.08 8.92 3.17
N ILE A 20 -5.24 8.29 2.34
CA ILE A 20 -4.20 8.97 1.57
C ILE A 20 -4.81 9.93 0.55
N ALA A 21 -5.87 9.54 -0.14
CA ALA A 21 -6.57 10.43 -1.07
C ALA A 21 -7.16 11.65 -0.34
N ALA A 22 -7.76 11.45 0.84
CA ALA A 22 -8.32 12.54 1.65
C ALA A 22 -7.25 13.52 2.17
N ASP A 23 -6.04 13.03 2.46
CA ASP A 23 -4.93 13.82 3.00
C ASP A 23 -3.89 14.24 1.96
N LYS A 24 -4.09 13.93 0.67
CA LYS A 24 -3.09 14.13 -0.38
C LYS A 24 -2.48 15.52 -0.39
N ASP A 25 -3.32 16.55 -0.43
CA ASP A 25 -2.86 17.94 -0.53
C ASP A 25 -2.11 18.36 0.73
N ARG A 26 -2.52 17.86 1.90
CA ARG A 26 -1.82 18.07 3.17
C ARG A 26 -0.45 17.41 3.16
N LEU A 27 -0.33 16.20 2.62
CA LEU A 27 0.95 15.49 2.50
C LEU A 27 1.89 16.22 1.54
N CYS A 28 1.41 16.69 0.39
CA CYS A 28 2.17 17.55 -0.52
C CYS A 28 2.61 18.85 0.14
N GLN A 29 1.73 19.49 0.92
CA GLN A 29 2.09 20.71 1.64
C GLN A 29 3.21 20.49 2.65
N LEU A 30 3.13 19.43 3.46
CA LEU A 30 4.16 19.10 4.45
C LEU A 30 5.49 18.79 3.78
N ASP A 31 5.45 18.02 2.69
CA ASP A 31 6.63 17.67 1.92
C ASP A 31 7.25 18.90 1.25
N GLY A 32 6.44 19.83 0.72
CA GLY A 32 6.94 21.07 0.13
C GLY A 32 7.67 22.02 1.10
N ILE A 33 7.57 21.82 2.41
CA ILE A 33 8.34 22.61 3.39
C ILE A 33 9.83 22.23 3.35
N ILE A 34 10.16 20.97 3.07
CA ILE A 34 11.53 20.43 3.15
C ILE A 34 11.95 19.54 1.97
N GLY A 35 11.09 19.39 0.98
CA GLY A 35 11.19 18.46 -0.15
C GLY A 35 10.64 19.10 -1.43
N ASP A 36 10.12 18.27 -2.34
CA ASP A 36 9.67 18.67 -3.67
C ASP A 36 8.14 18.73 -3.83
N ALA A 37 7.41 18.53 -2.74
CA ALA A 37 5.95 18.63 -2.65
C ALA A 37 5.20 17.54 -3.45
N ASP A 38 5.86 16.44 -3.80
CA ASP A 38 5.27 15.37 -4.58
C ASP A 38 4.78 14.18 -3.74
N HIS A 39 5.12 14.15 -2.44
CA HIS A 39 4.88 12.97 -1.61
C HIS A 39 3.42 12.52 -1.59
N GLY A 40 2.47 13.43 -1.43
CA GLY A 40 1.04 13.09 -1.45
C GLY A 40 0.60 12.43 -2.75
N ILE A 41 1.08 12.94 -3.89
CA ILE A 41 0.81 12.39 -5.24
C ILE A 41 1.42 11.00 -5.37
N ALA A 42 2.69 10.84 -4.98
CA ALA A 42 3.39 9.56 -5.02
C ALA A 42 2.66 8.50 -4.17
N MET A 43 2.23 8.86 -2.96
CA MET A 43 1.52 7.95 -2.07
C MET A 43 0.12 7.60 -2.58
N GLU A 44 -0.62 8.57 -3.15
CA GLU A 44 -1.94 8.32 -3.75
C GLU A 44 -1.82 7.32 -4.91
N LEU A 45 -0.86 7.51 -5.82
CA LEU A 45 -0.60 6.58 -6.93
C LEU A 45 -0.26 5.18 -6.42
N GLY A 46 0.67 5.08 -5.47
CA GLY A 46 1.13 3.79 -4.94
C GLY A 46 0.03 3.02 -4.22
N PHE A 47 -0.72 3.68 -3.34
CA PHE A 47 -1.77 3.00 -2.57
C PHE A 47 -3.01 2.69 -3.39
N ASN A 48 -3.37 3.50 -4.38
CA ASN A 48 -4.40 3.13 -5.35
C ASN A 48 -3.99 1.89 -6.14
N ALA A 49 -2.75 1.85 -6.66
CA ALA A 49 -2.26 0.69 -7.39
C ALA A 49 -2.20 -0.59 -6.52
N ALA A 50 -1.78 -0.47 -5.26
CA ALA A 50 -1.77 -1.58 -4.31
C ALA A 50 -3.20 -2.07 -4.00
N ARG A 51 -4.12 -1.15 -3.70
CA ARG A 51 -5.54 -1.45 -3.47
C ARG A 51 -6.14 -2.20 -4.66
N ASP A 52 -6.00 -1.66 -5.87
CA ASP A 52 -6.61 -2.24 -7.07
C ASP A 52 -6.06 -3.63 -7.38
N ALA A 53 -4.75 -3.82 -7.20
CA ALA A 53 -4.12 -5.12 -7.37
C ALA A 53 -4.63 -6.15 -6.35
N VAL A 54 -4.84 -5.74 -5.10
CA VAL A 54 -5.39 -6.60 -4.04
C VAL A 54 -6.88 -6.89 -4.27
N ALA A 55 -7.67 -5.90 -4.69
CA ALA A 55 -9.09 -6.05 -4.98
C ALA A 55 -9.37 -7.05 -6.12
N GLY A 56 -8.40 -7.24 -7.03
CA GLY A 56 -8.48 -8.25 -8.09
C GLY A 56 -8.21 -9.70 -7.65
N LEU A 57 -7.82 -9.93 -6.39
CA LEU A 57 -7.47 -11.27 -5.90
C LEU A 57 -8.70 -12.06 -5.44
N ASN A 58 -8.63 -13.39 -5.58
CA ASN A 58 -9.53 -14.26 -4.85
C ASN A 58 -9.07 -14.37 -3.39
N LEU A 59 -9.68 -13.58 -2.50
CA LEU A 59 -9.30 -13.46 -1.09
C LEU A 59 -9.50 -14.74 -0.27
N THR A 60 -10.27 -15.71 -0.77
CA THR A 60 -10.43 -17.03 -0.11
C THR A 60 -9.36 -18.03 -0.52
N ALA A 61 -8.70 -17.81 -1.66
CA ALA A 61 -7.68 -18.68 -2.22
C ALA A 61 -6.26 -18.08 -2.12
N THR A 62 -6.15 -16.82 -1.72
CA THR A 62 -4.88 -16.10 -1.60
C THR A 62 -4.54 -15.92 -0.14
N ASP A 63 -3.39 -16.41 0.30
CA ASP A 63 -2.90 -16.22 1.66
C ASP A 63 -2.39 -14.78 1.91
N PRO A 64 -2.28 -14.35 3.18
CA PRO A 64 -1.80 -13.02 3.54
C PRO A 64 -0.43 -12.66 2.97
N THR A 65 0.49 -13.62 2.88
CA THR A 65 1.84 -13.39 2.34
C THR A 65 1.79 -13.06 0.85
N ALA A 66 1.04 -13.82 0.07
CA ALA A 66 0.84 -13.61 -1.35
C ALA A 66 0.13 -12.27 -1.64
N LEU A 67 -0.87 -11.92 -0.82
CA LEU A 67 -1.57 -10.63 -0.92
C LEU A 67 -0.60 -9.46 -0.67
N LEU A 68 0.18 -9.49 0.42
CA LEU A 68 1.13 -8.43 0.75
C LEU A 68 2.24 -8.30 -0.31
N ASN A 69 2.72 -9.41 -0.87
CA ASN A 69 3.68 -9.38 -1.97
C ASN A 69 3.08 -8.79 -3.26
N THR A 70 1.79 -9.05 -3.53
CA THR A 70 1.07 -8.45 -4.66
C THR A 70 0.97 -6.93 -4.49
N ALA A 71 0.56 -6.47 -3.31
CA ALA A 71 0.54 -5.05 -2.97
C ALA A 71 1.93 -4.40 -3.09
N ALA A 72 2.98 -5.06 -2.57
CA ALA A 72 4.36 -4.59 -2.65
C ALA A 72 4.81 -4.33 -4.09
N LYS A 73 4.58 -5.31 -4.98
CA LYS A 73 4.97 -5.22 -6.38
C LYS A 73 4.19 -4.12 -7.11
N SER A 74 2.89 -4.02 -6.86
CA SER A 74 2.05 -2.98 -7.48
C SER A 74 2.48 -1.58 -7.04
N PHE A 75 2.69 -1.39 -5.73
CA PHE A 75 3.16 -0.12 -5.17
C PHE A 75 4.52 0.28 -5.77
N LEU A 76 5.49 -0.65 -5.82
CA LEU A 76 6.83 -0.40 -6.37
C LEU A 76 6.77 0.04 -7.83
N ASN A 77 5.91 -0.58 -8.63
CA ASN A 77 5.78 -0.27 -10.05
C ASN A 77 5.10 1.09 -10.29
N ALA A 78 4.21 1.51 -9.40
CA ALA A 78 3.47 2.76 -9.51
C ALA A 78 4.26 3.98 -9.02
N VAL A 79 5.18 3.80 -8.06
CA VAL A 79 5.88 4.90 -7.39
C VAL A 79 7.36 4.93 -7.77
N GLY A 80 7.74 5.91 -8.59
CA GLY A 80 9.14 6.15 -8.97
C GLY A 80 9.97 6.91 -7.92
N ALA A 81 9.33 7.50 -6.91
CA ALA A 81 9.99 8.22 -5.82
C ALA A 81 10.66 7.27 -4.80
N SER A 82 11.52 7.80 -3.93
CA SER A 82 12.22 7.01 -2.90
C SER A 82 11.27 6.27 -1.95
N SER A 83 10.02 6.73 -1.80
CA SER A 83 8.96 6.04 -1.04
C SER A 83 8.58 4.69 -1.65
N GLY A 84 8.70 4.51 -2.97
CA GLY A 84 8.35 3.28 -3.68
C GLY A 84 9.07 2.04 -3.12
N PRO A 85 10.41 1.97 -3.21
CA PRO A 85 11.19 0.87 -2.63
C PRO A 85 10.99 0.68 -1.13
N LEU A 86 10.77 1.76 -0.36
CA LEU A 86 10.60 1.68 1.09
C LEU A 86 9.29 0.99 1.49
N TYR A 87 8.16 1.42 0.93
CA TYR A 87 6.86 0.81 1.21
C TYR A 87 6.75 -0.59 0.62
N ALA A 88 7.27 -0.81 -0.58
CA ALA A 88 7.34 -2.16 -1.15
C ALA A 88 8.14 -3.11 -0.24
N THR A 89 9.28 -2.65 0.29
CA THR A 89 10.07 -3.44 1.25
C THR A 89 9.31 -3.71 2.55
N ALA A 90 8.58 -2.72 3.06
CA ALA A 90 7.75 -2.90 4.25
C ALA A 90 6.69 -3.99 4.04
N PHE A 91 5.98 -3.99 2.91
CA PHE A 91 4.98 -5.01 2.60
C PHE A 91 5.60 -6.39 2.36
N MET A 92 6.73 -6.49 1.65
CA MET A 92 7.43 -7.76 1.46
C MET A 92 7.87 -8.37 2.80
N ARG A 93 8.44 -7.55 3.70
CA ARG A 93 8.85 -8.00 5.03
C ARG A 93 7.66 -8.36 5.91
N GLY A 94 6.57 -7.59 5.84
CA GLY A 94 5.31 -7.92 6.49
C GLY A 94 4.78 -9.28 6.03
N GLY A 95 4.76 -9.51 4.71
CA GLY A 95 4.37 -10.79 4.11
C GLY A 95 5.22 -11.95 4.60
N ALA A 96 6.54 -11.77 4.70
CA ALA A 96 7.44 -12.78 5.25
C ALA A 96 7.18 -13.09 6.73
N ALA A 97 6.82 -12.08 7.53
CA ALA A 97 6.55 -12.23 8.96
C ALA A 97 5.24 -12.97 9.26
N VAL A 98 4.26 -12.91 8.34
CA VAL A 98 2.97 -13.59 8.48
C VAL A 98 2.88 -14.88 7.66
N LYS A 99 4.03 -15.38 7.18
CA LYS A 99 4.11 -16.57 6.34
C LYS A 99 3.66 -17.82 7.09
N GLY A 100 2.60 -18.43 6.60
CA GLY A 100 1.93 -19.63 7.13
C GLY A 100 0.49 -19.68 6.64
#